data_AF-A0AAU6YVC2-F1
#
_entry.id   AF-A0AAU6YVC2-F1
#
_cell.length_a   1.000
_cell.length_b   1.000
_cell.length_c   1.000
_cell.angle_alpha   90.00
_cell.angle_beta   90.00
_cell.angle_gamma   90.00
#
_symmetry.space_group_name_H-M   'P 1'
#
loop_
_entity.id
_entity.type
_entity.pdbx_description
1 polymer ?
#
loop_
_entity_poly.entity_id
_entity_poly.type
_entity_poly.pdbx_seq_one_letter_code
_entity_poly.pdbx_strand_id
1 'polypeptide(L)'
;MGKLSRTRAHVIDGLPRSWPDFASKYPLFMKLALVLIWPLGLLLAYMSLKAAVLTDALGQDAHAYWLAAQGELVYGRAPGERDAYLYSPAFVTVLRPVALLPWHLFLALWICLEAAVLCWLLKPLQRRWSVPAFMLCLPEIVVGNIYILLAAAAVVGLHKPAMWAFPILTKVTAGVGLLWFAVRGEWRLLGQGVGGFALAVLVFYALDPAAWQAWLQFLVDHRDGTPDTRVSFLLRCLLAVVLVLVGARKQWPLLLAPAMVLASPVLVGLIPLTLLAAVPRLTGMASPGAKDGLPAPKTPAVRGTPTEFAASGERP
;
A
#
# COMPACT_ATOMS: atom_id res chain seq x y z
N MET A 1 -48.98 -19.52 64.63
CA MET A 1 -48.64 -20.68 63.78
C MET A 1 -48.94 -20.32 62.34
N GLY A 2 -47.98 -20.49 61.42
CA GLY A 2 -48.15 -20.15 59.99
C GLY A 2 -46.91 -19.47 59.40
N LYS A 3 -45.80 -20.21 59.22
CA LYS A 3 -44.63 -19.75 58.48
C LYS A 3 -44.82 -20.08 56.99
N LEU A 4 -45.00 -19.04 56.18
CA LEU A 4 -45.00 -19.12 54.72
C LEU A 4 -43.62 -19.53 54.21
N SER A 5 -43.61 -20.57 53.36
CA SER A 5 -42.45 -21.14 52.70
C SER A 5 -41.88 -20.17 51.67
N ARG A 6 -40.62 -19.75 51.85
CA ARG A 6 -39.83 -19.16 50.76
C ARG A 6 -39.33 -20.28 49.86
N THR A 7 -39.91 -20.34 48.67
CA THR A 7 -39.46 -21.16 47.53
C THR A 7 -38.01 -20.81 47.19
N ARG A 8 -37.15 -21.84 47.18
CA ARG A 8 -35.76 -21.77 46.77
C ARG A 8 -35.66 -21.24 45.33
N ALA A 9 -34.97 -20.12 45.15
CA ALA A 9 -34.40 -19.77 43.86
C ALA A 9 -33.37 -20.86 43.50
N HIS A 10 -33.60 -21.56 42.39
CA HIS A 10 -32.60 -22.43 41.79
C HIS A 10 -31.41 -21.57 41.38
N VAL A 11 -30.35 -21.70 42.17
CA VAL A 11 -29.00 -21.28 41.86
C VAL A 11 -28.55 -22.04 40.61
N ILE A 12 -28.53 -21.35 39.47
CA ILE A 12 -27.78 -21.79 38.28
C ILE A 12 -26.32 -21.40 38.54
N ASP A 13 -25.65 -22.16 39.40
CA ASP A 13 -24.19 -22.16 39.54
C ASP A 13 -23.65 -23.16 38.53
N GLY A 14 -22.98 -22.67 37.49
CA GLY A 14 -22.37 -23.56 36.49
C GLY A 14 -21.89 -22.92 35.20
N LEU A 15 -22.15 -21.63 34.94
CA LEU A 15 -21.51 -20.94 33.81
C LEU A 15 -20.15 -20.38 34.26
N PRO A 16 -19.03 -20.69 33.56
CA PRO A 16 -17.73 -20.11 33.89
C PRO A 16 -17.80 -18.58 33.79
N ARG A 17 -17.83 -17.94 34.97
CA ARG A 17 -17.59 -16.51 35.15
C ARG A 17 -16.11 -16.22 34.89
N SER A 18 -15.79 -15.99 33.63
CA SER A 18 -14.80 -14.99 33.18
C SER A 18 -14.52 -15.22 31.70
N TRP A 19 -15.48 -14.84 30.85
CA TRP A 19 -15.05 -14.21 29.61
C TRP A 19 -14.18 -13.02 30.04
N PRO A 20 -12.88 -12.97 29.70
CA PRO A 20 -12.06 -11.83 30.05
C PRO A 20 -12.76 -10.60 29.50
N ASP A 21 -13.16 -9.73 30.41
CA ASP A 21 -13.98 -8.56 30.15
C ASP A 21 -13.39 -7.83 28.96
N PHE A 22 -14.08 -7.90 27.81
CA PHE A 22 -13.63 -7.32 26.55
C PHE A 22 -13.31 -5.83 26.74
N ALA A 23 -13.92 -5.20 27.76
CA ALA A 23 -13.67 -3.84 28.16
C ALA A 23 -12.30 -3.59 28.80
N SER A 24 -11.67 -4.58 29.43
CA SER A 24 -10.40 -4.45 30.15
C SER A 24 -9.15 -4.52 29.25
N LYS A 25 -9.27 -5.13 28.07
CA LYS A 25 -8.11 -5.47 27.20
C LYS A 25 -7.79 -4.44 26.13
N TYR A 26 -8.71 -3.53 25.82
CA TYR A 26 -8.52 -2.52 24.77
C TYR A 26 -8.68 -1.11 25.33
N PRO A 27 -7.67 -0.23 25.16
CA PRO A 27 -7.76 1.15 25.60
C PRO A 27 -8.95 1.85 24.93
N LEU A 28 -9.56 2.83 25.62
CA LEU A 28 -10.81 3.50 25.19
C LEU A 28 -10.79 3.92 23.71
N PHE A 29 -9.65 4.43 23.23
CA PHE A 29 -9.49 4.85 21.83
C PHE A 29 -9.70 3.70 20.83
N MET A 30 -9.34 2.45 21.14
CA MET A 30 -9.58 1.32 20.23
C MET A 30 -11.05 0.96 20.12
N LYS A 31 -11.79 1.07 21.23
CA LYS A 31 -13.25 0.88 21.23
C LYS A 31 -13.92 1.99 20.43
N LEU A 32 -13.50 3.24 20.64
CA LEU A 32 -13.99 4.38 19.86
C LEU A 32 -13.67 4.22 18.37
N ALA A 33 -12.44 3.87 18.01
CA ALA A 33 -12.05 3.63 16.63
C ALA A 33 -12.90 2.52 15.98
N LEU A 34 -13.17 1.43 16.70
CA LEU A 34 -14.03 0.36 16.21
C LEU A 34 -15.47 0.84 16.01
N VAL A 35 -16.01 1.68 16.89
CA VAL A 35 -17.36 2.22 16.73
C VAL A 35 -17.42 3.23 15.59
N LEU A 36 -16.40 4.07 15.43
CA LEU A 36 -16.36 5.16 14.43
C LEU A 36 -16.06 4.67 13.00
N ILE A 37 -15.31 3.58 12.85
CA ILE A 37 -14.95 3.08 11.52
C ILE A 37 -16.18 2.55 10.74
N TRP A 38 -17.21 2.05 11.44
CA TRP A 38 -18.44 1.56 10.80
C TRP A 38 -19.29 2.66 10.14
N PRO A 39 -19.73 3.73 10.84
CA PRO A 39 -20.49 4.79 10.20
C PRO A 39 -19.66 5.50 9.13
N LEU A 40 -18.34 5.64 9.31
CA LEU A 40 -17.47 6.20 8.28
C LEU A 40 -17.38 5.29 7.05
N GLY A 41 -17.22 3.98 7.25
CA GLY A 41 -17.24 2.97 6.18
C GLY A 41 -18.55 2.99 5.41
N LEU A 42 -19.69 2.97 6.12
CA LEU A 42 -21.02 3.05 5.51
C LEU A 42 -21.23 4.36 4.74
N LEU A 43 -20.77 5.49 5.28
CA LEU A 43 -20.81 6.78 4.60
C LEU A 43 -20.02 6.74 3.29
N LEU A 44 -18.78 6.24 3.30
CA LEU A 44 -17.99 6.15 2.08
C LEU A 44 -18.55 5.13 1.09
N ALA A 45 -19.12 4.01 1.56
CA ALA A 45 -19.82 3.06 0.70
C ALA A 45 -21.02 3.72 0.00
N TYR A 46 -21.84 4.45 0.76
CA TYR A 46 -22.98 5.20 0.22
C TYR A 46 -22.53 6.26 -0.79
N MET A 47 -21.52 7.06 -0.47
CA MET A 47 -21.00 8.09 -1.37
C MET A 47 -20.41 7.49 -2.65
N SER A 48 -19.71 6.37 -2.55
CA SER A 48 -19.14 5.64 -3.68
C SER A 48 -20.24 5.08 -4.59
N LEU A 49 -21.26 4.44 -4.01
CA LEU A 49 -22.41 3.93 -4.78
C LEU A 49 -23.19 5.07 -5.44
N LYS A 50 -23.42 6.17 -4.71
CA LYS A 50 -24.07 7.37 -5.25
C LYS A 50 -23.28 7.92 -6.43
N ALA A 51 -21.95 8.04 -6.33
CA ALA A 51 -21.12 8.49 -7.43
C ALA A 51 -21.15 7.52 -8.62
N ALA A 52 -21.07 6.21 -8.37
CA ALA A 52 -21.14 5.20 -9.42
C ALA A 52 -22.47 5.20 -10.19
N VAL A 53 -23.59 5.54 -9.54
CA VAL A 53 -24.93 5.51 -10.13
C VAL A 53 -25.35 6.86 -10.73
N LEU A 54 -25.01 7.97 -10.08
CA LEU A 54 -25.49 9.31 -10.47
C LEU A 54 -24.49 10.12 -11.30
N THR A 55 -23.26 9.63 -11.46
CA THR A 55 -22.21 10.32 -12.22
C THR A 55 -21.42 9.33 -13.08
N ASP A 56 -20.62 9.83 -14.01
CA ASP A 56 -19.70 9.03 -14.84
C ASP A 56 -18.42 8.59 -14.08
N ALA A 57 -18.48 8.46 -12.75
CA ALA A 57 -17.30 8.16 -11.94
C ALA A 57 -16.88 6.68 -12.02
N LEU A 58 -17.81 5.79 -12.40
CA LEU A 58 -17.56 4.35 -12.43
C LEU A 58 -16.51 4.00 -13.50
N GLY A 59 -15.37 3.50 -13.05
CA GLY A 59 -14.23 3.14 -13.87
C GLY A 59 -13.51 4.33 -14.48
N GLN A 60 -13.67 5.56 -13.98
CA GLN A 60 -13.09 6.76 -14.59
C GLN A 60 -11.58 6.62 -14.86
N ASP A 61 -10.79 6.13 -13.90
CA ASP A 61 -9.34 5.97 -14.10
C ASP A 61 -9.02 4.69 -14.87
N ALA A 62 -9.77 3.61 -14.64
CA ALA A 62 -9.64 2.37 -15.39
C ALA A 62 -9.92 2.56 -16.89
N HIS A 63 -10.80 3.49 -17.25
CA HIS A 63 -11.16 3.82 -18.63
C HIS A 63 -9.98 4.47 -19.35
N ALA A 64 -9.22 5.34 -18.67
CA ALA A 64 -7.98 5.88 -19.21
C ALA A 64 -6.98 4.77 -19.57
N TYR A 65 -6.87 3.73 -18.73
CA TYR A 65 -5.97 2.61 -18.97
C TYR A 65 -6.43 1.74 -20.13
N TRP A 66 -7.73 1.43 -20.18
CA TRP A 66 -8.35 0.67 -21.25
C TRP A 66 -8.17 1.36 -22.61
N LEU A 67 -8.47 2.67 -22.67
CA LEU A 67 -8.35 3.49 -23.87
C LEU A 67 -6.90 3.58 -24.35
N ALA A 68 -5.96 3.87 -23.44
CA ALA A 68 -4.53 3.95 -23.76
C ALA A 68 -3.98 2.61 -24.31
N ALA A 69 -4.60 1.49 -23.94
CA ALA A 69 -4.22 0.17 -24.41
C ALA A 69 -4.89 -0.28 -25.72
N GLN A 70 -5.87 0.47 -26.26
CA GLN A 70 -6.55 0.11 -27.53
C GLN A 70 -5.73 0.39 -28.79
N GLY A 71 -4.66 1.19 -28.71
CA GLY A 71 -3.96 1.63 -29.92
C GLY A 71 -2.58 2.24 -29.69
N GLU A 72 -2.25 3.22 -30.52
CA GLU A 72 -1.04 4.02 -30.37
C GLU A 72 -1.11 4.86 -29.09
N LEU A 73 -0.06 4.78 -28.28
CA LEU A 73 -0.03 5.44 -26.99
C LEU A 73 0.30 6.92 -27.16
N VAL A 74 -0.64 7.79 -26.81
CA VAL A 74 -0.49 9.24 -26.92
C VAL A 74 -0.71 9.90 -25.55
N TYR A 75 0.28 10.70 -25.11
CA TYR A 75 0.21 11.50 -23.88
C TYR A 75 -0.38 12.89 -24.17
N GLY A 76 -1.67 12.93 -24.55
CA GLY A 76 -2.33 14.16 -25.04
C GLY A 76 -3.18 14.92 -24.02
N ARG A 77 -3.35 14.39 -22.79
CA ARG A 77 -4.23 14.96 -21.76
C ARG A 77 -3.47 15.25 -20.49
N ALA A 78 -3.72 16.41 -19.90
CA ALA A 78 -3.05 16.85 -18.68
C ALA A 78 -3.55 16.07 -17.45
N PRO A 79 -2.75 15.96 -16.37
CA PRO A 79 -3.21 15.36 -15.11
C PRO A 79 -4.50 16.01 -14.60
N GLY A 80 -5.48 15.18 -14.23
CA GLY A 80 -6.79 15.63 -13.74
C GLY A 80 -7.85 15.77 -14.82
N GLU A 81 -7.48 15.69 -16.09
CA GLU A 81 -8.46 15.61 -17.19
C GLU A 81 -9.07 14.20 -17.30
N ARG A 82 -10.28 14.13 -17.84
CA ARG A 82 -10.96 12.85 -18.12
C ARG A 82 -10.13 12.03 -19.09
N ASP A 83 -9.94 10.75 -18.78
CA ASP A 83 -9.16 9.80 -19.58
C ASP A 83 -7.68 10.21 -19.77
N ALA A 84 -7.11 10.93 -18.82
CA ALA A 84 -5.69 11.25 -18.80
C ALA A 84 -4.86 10.04 -18.36
N TYR A 85 -4.06 9.50 -19.28
CA TYR A 85 -3.13 8.42 -18.99
C TYR A 85 -1.76 8.97 -18.56
N LEU A 86 -1.29 8.60 -17.37
CA LEU A 86 -0.12 9.21 -16.72
C LEU A 86 1.06 8.26 -16.52
N TYR A 87 0.89 6.98 -16.85
CA TYR A 87 1.83 5.91 -16.47
C TYR A 87 2.81 5.62 -17.60
N SER A 88 3.88 4.89 -17.32
CA SER A 88 4.86 4.51 -18.34
C SER A 88 4.25 3.59 -19.42
N PRO A 89 4.86 3.50 -20.62
CA PRO A 89 4.39 2.59 -21.67
C PRO A 89 4.40 1.11 -21.26
N ALA A 90 5.24 0.74 -20.28
CA ALA A 90 5.31 -0.62 -19.75
C ALA A 90 3.96 -1.08 -19.20
N PHE A 91 3.23 -0.23 -18.47
CA PHE A 91 1.98 -0.59 -17.84
C PHE A 91 0.90 -0.94 -18.89
N VAL A 92 0.72 -0.08 -19.90
CA VAL A 92 -0.19 -0.35 -21.03
C VAL A 92 0.24 -1.59 -21.81
N THR A 93 1.53 -1.81 -22.03
CA THR A 93 2.01 -3.00 -22.75
C THR A 93 1.59 -4.29 -22.05
N VAL A 94 1.66 -4.33 -20.72
CA VAL A 94 1.18 -5.48 -19.92
C VAL A 94 -0.34 -5.59 -19.93
N LEU A 95 -1.04 -4.46 -19.95
CA LEU A 95 -2.50 -4.41 -19.88
C LEU A 95 -3.19 -4.76 -21.22
N ARG A 96 -2.51 -4.53 -22.36
CA ARG A 96 -3.02 -4.73 -23.73
C ARG A 96 -3.84 -6.01 -23.93
N PRO A 97 -3.36 -7.22 -23.55
CA PRO A 97 -4.11 -8.45 -23.77
C PRO A 97 -5.49 -8.45 -23.12
N VAL A 98 -5.62 -7.85 -21.94
CA VAL A 98 -6.90 -7.75 -21.21
C VAL A 98 -7.73 -6.58 -21.73
N ALA A 99 -7.08 -5.50 -22.18
CA ALA A 99 -7.77 -4.35 -22.75
C ALA A 99 -8.49 -4.68 -24.07
N LEU A 100 -8.11 -5.75 -24.79
CA LEU A 100 -8.86 -6.22 -25.98
C LEU A 100 -10.33 -6.56 -25.68
N LEU A 101 -10.69 -6.77 -24.41
CA LEU A 101 -12.06 -6.99 -24.01
C LEU A 101 -12.90 -5.71 -24.18
N PRO A 102 -14.20 -5.83 -24.52
CA PRO A 102 -15.14 -4.73 -24.43
C PRO A 102 -15.09 -4.06 -23.06
N TRP A 103 -15.26 -2.74 -23.03
CA TRP A 103 -15.11 -1.89 -21.84
C TRP A 103 -15.75 -2.49 -20.57
N HIS A 104 -17.00 -2.95 -20.63
CA HIS A 104 -17.69 -3.50 -19.46
C HIS A 104 -17.05 -4.77 -18.89
N LEU A 105 -16.50 -5.63 -19.76
CA LEU A 105 -15.80 -6.85 -19.32
C LEU A 105 -14.43 -6.50 -18.73
N PHE A 106 -13.71 -5.56 -19.35
CA PHE A 106 -12.46 -5.03 -18.80
C PHE A 106 -12.70 -4.45 -17.40
N LEU A 107 -13.71 -3.58 -17.25
CA LEU A 107 -14.06 -2.96 -15.99
C LEU A 107 -14.48 -3.98 -14.92
N ALA A 108 -15.30 -4.97 -15.27
CA ALA A 108 -15.69 -6.02 -14.34
C ALA A 108 -14.48 -6.82 -13.83
N LEU A 109 -13.56 -7.20 -14.71
CA LEU A 109 -12.32 -7.88 -14.33
C LEU A 109 -11.44 -7.00 -13.45
N TRP A 110 -11.35 -5.71 -13.76
CA TRP A 110 -10.56 -4.74 -13.01
C TRP A 110 -11.08 -4.57 -11.57
N ILE A 111 -12.40 -4.39 -11.43
CA ILE A 111 -13.09 -4.35 -10.12
C ILE A 111 -12.86 -5.65 -9.34
N CYS A 112 -13.00 -6.81 -9.98
CA CYS A 112 -12.76 -8.10 -9.34
C CYS A 112 -11.32 -8.25 -8.87
N LEU A 113 -10.34 -7.82 -9.67
CA LEU A 113 -8.92 -7.84 -9.33
C LEU A 113 -8.66 -6.98 -8.08
N GLU A 114 -9.11 -5.72 -8.08
CA GLU A 114 -8.92 -4.82 -6.94
C GLU A 114 -9.62 -5.34 -5.68
N ALA A 115 -10.87 -5.79 -5.79
CA ALA A 115 -11.60 -6.35 -4.66
C ALA A 115 -10.91 -7.59 -4.08
N ALA A 116 -10.39 -8.48 -4.94
CA ALA A 116 -9.65 -9.67 -4.51
C ALA A 116 -8.33 -9.30 -3.81
N VAL A 117 -7.57 -8.34 -4.35
CA VAL A 117 -6.33 -7.85 -3.75
C VAL A 117 -6.62 -7.17 -2.41
N LEU A 118 -7.67 -6.36 -2.33
CA LEU A 118 -8.09 -5.71 -1.08
C LEU A 118 -8.52 -6.74 -0.02
N CYS A 119 -9.28 -7.76 -0.41
CA CYS A 119 -9.61 -8.87 0.49
C CYS A 119 -8.35 -9.58 0.99
N TRP A 120 -7.36 -9.78 0.11
CA TRP A 120 -6.08 -10.36 0.49
C TRP A 120 -5.30 -9.46 1.47
N LEU A 121 -5.26 -8.14 1.24
CA LEU A 121 -4.60 -7.16 2.10
C LEU A 121 -5.23 -7.10 3.51
N LEU A 122 -6.57 -7.14 3.58
CA LEU A 122 -7.31 -7.05 4.83
C LEU A 122 -7.48 -8.39 5.56
N LYS A 123 -7.11 -9.52 4.94
CA LYS A 123 -7.20 -10.88 5.51
C LYS A 123 -6.65 -11.02 6.95
N PRO A 124 -5.55 -10.35 7.37
CA PRO A 124 -5.06 -10.45 8.75
C PRO A 124 -6.01 -9.84 9.80
N LEU A 125 -6.96 -9.00 9.40
CA LEU A 125 -7.89 -8.35 10.30
C LEU A 125 -9.11 -9.23 10.60
N GLN A 126 -9.65 -9.09 11.81
CA GLN A 126 -10.96 -9.65 12.15
C GLN A 126 -12.08 -8.96 11.36
N ARG A 127 -13.19 -9.66 11.10
CA ARG A 127 -14.35 -9.16 10.31
C ARG A 127 -14.84 -7.77 10.73
N ARG A 128 -14.84 -7.50 12.04
CA ARG A 128 -15.26 -6.21 12.62
C ARG A 128 -14.39 -5.01 12.20
N TRP A 129 -13.19 -5.25 11.70
CA TRP A 129 -12.27 -4.26 11.15
C TRP A 129 -12.15 -4.36 9.63
N SER A 130 -12.10 -5.59 9.08
CA SER A 130 -11.91 -5.77 7.64
C SER A 130 -13.11 -5.33 6.81
N VAL A 131 -14.35 -5.55 7.28
CA VAL A 131 -15.56 -5.11 6.56
C VAL A 131 -15.63 -3.59 6.43
N PRO A 132 -15.57 -2.80 7.53
CA PRO A 132 -15.60 -1.35 7.38
C PRO A 132 -14.36 -0.80 6.67
N ALA A 133 -13.17 -1.39 6.85
CA ALA A 133 -11.98 -1.00 6.09
C ALA A 133 -12.12 -1.25 4.58
N PHE A 134 -12.78 -2.34 4.17
CA PHE A 134 -13.13 -2.59 2.77
C PHE A 134 -14.04 -1.48 2.24
N MET A 135 -15.07 -1.12 3.01
CA MET A 135 -15.99 -0.04 2.65
C MET A 135 -15.29 1.31 2.50
N LEU A 136 -14.29 1.61 3.35
CA LEU A 136 -13.48 2.82 3.24
C LEU A 136 -12.66 2.89 1.93
N CYS A 137 -12.37 1.75 1.32
CA CYS A 137 -11.62 1.68 0.07
C CYS A 137 -12.52 1.58 -1.18
N LEU A 138 -13.85 1.57 -1.03
CA LEU A 138 -14.77 1.57 -2.17
C LEU A 138 -14.61 2.75 -3.14
N PRO A 139 -14.23 3.98 -2.71
CA PRO A 139 -13.99 5.06 -3.66
C PRO A 139 -12.92 4.71 -4.71
N GLU A 140 -11.87 3.99 -4.30
CA GLU A 140 -10.83 3.49 -5.21
C GLU A 140 -11.41 2.51 -6.22
N ILE A 141 -12.18 1.53 -5.75
CA ILE A 141 -12.77 0.48 -6.59
C ILE A 141 -13.76 1.05 -7.60
N VAL A 142 -14.54 2.06 -7.17
CA VAL A 142 -15.48 2.75 -8.07
C VAL A 142 -14.74 3.47 -9.18
N VAL A 143 -13.65 4.17 -8.88
CA VAL A 143 -12.88 4.91 -9.90
C VAL A 143 -11.96 3.97 -10.71
N GLY A 144 -11.53 2.86 -10.13
CA GLY A 144 -10.63 1.86 -10.73
C GLY A 144 -9.17 2.32 -10.79
N ASN A 145 -8.67 2.98 -9.73
CA ASN A 145 -7.27 3.42 -9.65
C ASN A 145 -6.36 2.29 -9.09
N ILE A 146 -5.05 2.43 -9.27
CA ILE A 146 -4.07 1.39 -8.95
C ILE A 146 -3.57 1.39 -7.50
N TYR A 147 -4.03 2.26 -6.59
CA TYR A 147 -3.48 2.35 -5.23
C TYR A 147 -3.67 1.06 -4.42
N ILE A 148 -4.75 0.29 -4.64
CA ILE A 148 -4.87 -1.05 -4.04
C ILE A 148 -3.75 -1.99 -4.54
N LEU A 149 -3.40 -1.91 -5.82
CA LEU A 149 -2.29 -2.70 -6.39
C LEU A 149 -0.94 -2.20 -5.89
N LEU A 150 -0.77 -0.88 -5.71
CA LEU A 150 0.42 -0.29 -5.10
C LEU A 150 0.58 -0.72 -3.63
N ALA A 151 -0.53 -0.81 -2.89
CA ALA A 151 -0.56 -1.31 -1.52
C ALA A 151 -0.07 -2.77 -1.48
N ALA A 152 -0.52 -3.59 -2.43
CA ALA A 152 -0.03 -4.96 -2.58
C ALA A 152 1.45 -5.02 -2.96
N ALA A 153 1.90 -4.15 -3.88
CA ALA A 153 3.31 -4.06 -4.24
C ALA A 153 4.20 -3.66 -3.06
N ALA A 154 3.72 -2.80 -2.14
CA ALA A 154 4.43 -2.46 -0.92
C ALA A 154 4.69 -3.68 -0.02
N VAL A 155 3.68 -4.56 0.08
CA VAL A 155 3.73 -5.79 0.88
C VAL A 155 4.63 -6.84 0.21
N VAL A 156 4.39 -7.14 -1.07
CA VAL A 156 5.13 -8.18 -1.81
C VAL A 156 6.57 -7.72 -2.09
N GLY A 157 6.77 -6.42 -2.33
CA GLY A 157 8.06 -5.81 -2.64
C GLY A 157 9.10 -5.95 -1.54
N LEU A 158 8.68 -6.18 -0.30
CA LEU A 158 9.58 -6.49 0.82
C LEU A 158 10.27 -7.86 0.68
N HIS A 159 9.62 -8.84 0.06
CA HIS A 159 10.17 -10.18 -0.18
C HIS A 159 10.66 -10.38 -1.62
N LYS A 160 10.04 -9.66 -2.57
CA LYS A 160 10.37 -9.70 -3.99
C LYS A 160 10.70 -8.28 -4.46
N PRO A 161 11.94 -7.78 -4.24
CA PRO A 161 12.30 -6.39 -4.49
C PRO A 161 12.01 -5.88 -5.91
N ALA A 162 12.04 -6.75 -6.92
CA ALA A 162 11.69 -6.40 -8.30
C ALA A 162 10.25 -5.86 -8.44
N MET A 163 9.33 -6.19 -7.53
CA MET A 163 7.96 -5.67 -7.54
C MET A 163 7.89 -4.15 -7.31
N TRP A 164 8.95 -3.53 -6.78
CA TRP A 164 9.03 -2.07 -6.68
C TRP A 164 9.10 -1.37 -8.05
N ALA A 165 9.41 -2.10 -9.13
CA ALA A 165 9.29 -1.59 -10.49
C ALA A 165 7.86 -1.11 -10.78
N PHE A 166 6.83 -1.79 -10.27
CA PHE A 166 5.43 -1.43 -10.52
C PHE A 166 5.07 -0.03 -9.97
N PRO A 167 5.31 0.29 -8.67
CA PRO A 167 5.16 1.65 -8.18
C PRO A 167 5.99 2.69 -8.94
N ILE A 168 7.25 2.42 -9.27
CA ILE A 168 8.11 3.39 -9.96
C ILE A 168 7.60 3.68 -11.38
N LEU A 169 7.14 2.67 -12.10
CA LEU A 169 6.68 2.77 -13.49
C LEU A 169 5.27 3.34 -13.64
N THR A 170 4.54 3.52 -12.55
CA THR A 170 3.16 4.05 -12.55
C THR A 170 3.01 5.33 -11.73
N LYS A 171 3.63 5.40 -10.56
CA LYS A 171 3.64 6.55 -9.66
C LYS A 171 5.06 6.75 -9.12
N VAL A 172 5.96 7.30 -9.94
CA VAL A 172 7.42 7.39 -9.73
C VAL A 172 7.86 7.50 -8.26
N THR A 173 7.34 8.48 -7.53
CA THR A 173 7.71 8.76 -6.14
C THR A 173 7.17 7.75 -5.12
N ALA A 174 6.11 6.99 -5.42
CA ALA A 174 5.64 5.87 -4.61
C ALA A 174 6.66 4.71 -4.56
N GLY A 175 7.68 4.72 -5.44
CA GLY A 175 8.84 3.84 -5.37
C GLY A 175 9.79 4.07 -4.18
N VAL A 176 9.50 5.03 -3.30
CA VAL A 176 10.31 5.39 -2.11
C VAL A 176 10.66 4.20 -1.21
N GLY A 177 9.86 3.14 -1.22
CA GLY A 177 10.11 1.95 -0.41
C GLY A 177 11.37 1.17 -0.79
N LEU A 178 11.97 1.34 -1.98
CA LEU A 178 13.30 0.77 -2.27
C LEU A 178 14.38 1.24 -1.30
N LEU A 179 14.25 2.45 -0.74
CA LEU A 179 15.17 2.99 0.26
C LEU A 179 15.21 2.11 1.52
N TRP A 180 14.16 1.33 1.79
CA TRP A 180 14.12 0.35 2.89
C TRP A 180 15.34 -0.57 2.88
N PHE A 181 15.67 -1.13 1.71
CA PHE A 181 16.79 -2.06 1.56
C PHE A 181 18.14 -1.36 1.71
N ALA A 182 18.28 -0.15 1.16
CA ALA A 182 19.50 0.64 1.27
C ALA A 182 19.82 0.96 2.75
N VAL A 183 18.82 1.41 3.51
CA VAL A 183 18.97 1.77 4.94
C VAL A 183 19.36 0.56 5.80
N ARG A 184 18.90 -0.63 5.42
CA ARG A 184 19.19 -1.88 6.12
C ARG A 184 20.50 -2.55 5.67
N GLY A 185 21.23 -1.95 4.73
CA GLY A 185 22.44 -2.55 4.16
C GLY A 185 22.15 -3.84 3.36
N GLU A 186 20.93 -4.00 2.86
CA GLU A 186 20.48 -5.18 2.12
C GLU A 186 20.78 -5.01 0.62
N TRP A 187 22.06 -4.77 0.29
CA TRP A 187 22.52 -4.43 -1.06
C TRP A 187 22.12 -5.42 -2.15
N ARG A 188 22.07 -6.72 -1.82
CA ARG A 188 21.59 -7.74 -2.76
C ARG A 188 20.12 -7.55 -3.10
N LEU A 189 19.27 -7.27 -2.11
CA LEU A 189 17.84 -7.04 -2.34
C LEU A 189 17.61 -5.70 -3.04
N LEU A 190 18.38 -4.67 -2.68
CA LEU A 190 18.38 -3.40 -3.41
C LEU A 190 18.76 -3.62 -4.88
N GLY A 191 19.84 -4.35 -5.14
CA GLY A 191 20.29 -4.70 -6.49
C GLY A 191 19.26 -5.50 -7.27
N GLN A 192 18.52 -6.42 -6.63
CA GLN A 192 17.40 -7.13 -7.26
C GLN A 192 16.24 -6.18 -7.61
N GLY A 193 15.93 -5.21 -6.75
CA GLY A 193 14.89 -4.22 -7.02
C GLY A 193 15.25 -3.29 -8.15
N VAL A 194 16.43 -2.67 -8.07
CA VAL A 194 16.97 -1.77 -9.11
C VAL A 194 17.17 -2.52 -10.42
N GLY A 195 17.73 -3.74 -10.38
CA GLY A 195 17.94 -4.57 -11.55
C GLY A 195 16.63 -5.02 -12.19
N GLY A 196 15.62 -5.40 -11.41
CA GLY A 196 14.29 -5.73 -11.91
C GLY A 196 13.60 -4.54 -12.58
N PHE A 197 13.70 -3.35 -11.99
CA PHE A 197 13.23 -2.11 -12.60
C PHE A 197 13.97 -1.79 -13.90
N ALA A 198 15.31 -1.81 -13.90
CA ALA A 198 16.12 -1.52 -15.08
C ALA A 198 15.84 -2.51 -16.21
N LEU A 199 15.69 -3.80 -15.90
CA LEU A 199 15.33 -4.83 -16.88
C LEU A 199 13.94 -4.55 -17.48
N ALA A 200 12.95 -4.21 -16.65
CA ALA A 200 11.62 -3.84 -17.15
C ALA A 200 11.70 -2.64 -18.10
N VAL A 201 12.38 -1.56 -17.70
CA VAL A 201 12.60 -0.39 -18.55
C VAL A 201 13.25 -0.79 -19.87
N LEU A 202 14.34 -1.55 -19.84
CA LEU A 202 15.08 -1.95 -21.04
C LEU A 202 14.20 -2.77 -22.00
N VAL A 203 13.48 -3.78 -21.47
CA VAL A 203 12.61 -4.65 -22.28
C VAL A 203 11.49 -3.83 -22.92
N PHE A 204 10.78 -3.02 -22.14
CA PHE A 204 9.65 -2.24 -22.66
C PHE A 204 10.09 -1.04 -23.51
N TYR A 205 11.28 -0.49 -23.28
CA TYR A 205 11.87 0.54 -24.13
C TYR A 205 12.20 0.01 -25.51
N ALA A 206 12.77 -1.21 -25.59
CA ALA A 206 13.07 -1.84 -26.87
C ALA A 206 11.82 -2.12 -27.73
N LEU A 207 10.63 -2.23 -27.12
CA LEU A 207 9.38 -2.44 -27.83
C LEU A 207 8.81 -1.16 -28.45
N ASP A 208 8.96 -0.01 -27.77
CA ASP A 208 8.40 1.27 -28.23
C ASP A 208 9.21 2.47 -27.71
N PRO A 209 10.39 2.76 -28.27
CA PRO A 209 11.26 3.85 -27.79
C PRO A 209 10.58 5.24 -27.84
N ALA A 210 9.70 5.47 -28.81
CA ALA A 210 9.03 6.74 -29.01
C ALA A 210 8.04 7.04 -27.88
N ALA A 211 7.23 6.04 -27.48
CA ALA A 211 6.32 6.18 -26.35
C ALA A 211 7.05 6.49 -25.03
N TRP A 212 8.25 5.95 -24.83
CA TRP A 212 9.06 6.26 -23.66
C TRP A 212 9.58 7.69 -23.65
N GLN A 213 10.04 8.20 -24.79
CA GLN A 213 10.44 9.60 -24.91
C GLN A 213 9.24 10.53 -24.66
N ALA A 214 8.09 10.20 -25.24
CA ALA A 214 6.85 10.95 -25.02
C ALA A 214 6.43 10.96 -23.54
N TRP A 215 6.54 9.82 -22.84
CA TRP A 215 6.25 9.75 -21.40
C TRP A 215 7.20 10.59 -20.56
N LEU A 216 8.52 10.53 -20.84
CA LEU A 216 9.50 11.34 -20.11
C LEU A 216 9.27 12.83 -20.34
N GLN A 217 8.99 13.24 -21.59
CA GLN A 217 8.63 14.60 -21.92
C GLN A 217 7.35 15.03 -21.19
N PHE A 218 6.32 14.18 -21.18
CA PHE A 218 5.08 14.40 -20.45
C PHE A 218 5.31 14.66 -18.95
N LEU A 219 6.18 13.89 -18.30
CA LEU A 219 6.53 14.10 -16.89
C LEU A 219 7.22 15.45 -16.64
N VAL A 220 8.09 15.87 -17.56
CA VAL A 220 8.79 17.16 -17.47
C VAL A 220 7.83 18.32 -17.65
N ASP A 221 6.96 18.24 -18.65
CA ASP A 221 5.99 19.29 -18.98
C ASP A 221 4.93 19.46 -17.88
N HIS A 222 4.55 18.37 -17.20
CA HIS A 222 3.53 18.39 -16.15
C HIS A 222 4.11 18.30 -14.74
N ARG A 223 5.38 18.63 -14.54
CA ARG A 223 6.02 18.67 -13.21
C ARG A 223 5.35 19.63 -12.22
N ASP A 224 4.52 20.54 -12.74
CA ASP A 224 3.75 21.56 -12.00
C ASP A 224 2.28 21.25 -11.87
N GLY A 225 1.82 20.15 -12.46
CA GLY A 225 0.43 19.70 -12.44
C GLY A 225 0.04 18.97 -11.15
N THR A 226 0.87 19.00 -10.10
CA THR A 226 0.46 18.49 -8.79
C THR A 226 -0.64 19.40 -8.23
N PRO A 227 -1.76 18.85 -7.74
CA PRO A 227 -2.85 19.66 -7.19
C PRO A 227 -2.43 20.50 -5.97
N ASP A 228 -1.37 20.10 -5.27
CA ASP A 228 -0.68 20.91 -4.28
C ASP A 228 0.59 21.57 -4.85
N THR A 229 1.08 22.63 -4.21
CA THR A 229 2.25 23.38 -4.69
C THR A 229 3.50 22.50 -4.77
N ARG A 230 4.45 22.82 -5.67
CA ARG A 230 5.77 22.13 -5.75
C ARG A 230 6.47 22.02 -4.39
N VAL A 231 6.39 23.08 -3.57
CA VAL A 231 6.97 23.09 -2.21
C VAL A 231 6.28 22.07 -1.31
N SER A 232 4.95 22.03 -1.32
CA SER A 232 4.18 21.03 -0.57
C SER A 232 4.57 19.61 -0.99
N PHE A 233 4.62 19.34 -2.29
CA PHE A 233 5.01 18.03 -2.82
C PHE A 233 6.42 17.61 -2.38
N LEU A 234 7.40 18.53 -2.45
CA LEU A 234 8.77 18.27 -2.00
C LEU A 234 8.82 17.96 -0.49
N LEU A 235 8.12 18.75 0.33
CA LEU A 235 8.05 18.51 1.78
C LEU A 235 7.43 17.14 2.10
N ARG A 236 6.36 16.75 1.38
CA ARG A 236 5.75 15.42 1.54
C ARG A 236 6.72 14.30 1.13
N CYS A 237 7.45 14.47 0.03
CA CYS A 237 8.47 13.50 -0.40
C CYS A 237 9.61 13.37 0.63
N LEU A 238 10.08 14.48 1.20
CA LEU A 238 11.08 14.45 2.27
C LEU A 238 10.55 13.73 3.51
N LEU A 239 9.30 14.01 3.91
CA LEU A 239 8.66 13.32 5.03
C LEU A 239 8.48 11.82 4.75
N ALA A 240 8.10 11.45 3.52
CA ALA A 240 8.03 10.05 3.09
C ALA A 240 9.37 9.34 3.24
N VAL A 241 10.47 9.97 2.80
CA VAL A 241 11.83 9.45 3.01
C VAL A 241 12.09 9.26 4.50
N VAL A 242 11.82 10.25 5.34
CA VAL A 242 12.01 10.15 6.80
C VAL A 242 11.22 8.96 7.38
N LEU A 243 9.97 8.75 6.97
CA LEU A 243 9.19 7.60 7.41
C LEU A 243 9.81 6.26 6.98
N VAL A 244 10.32 6.14 5.75
CA VAL A 244 11.03 4.93 5.32
C VAL A 244 12.32 4.73 6.12
N LEU A 245 13.10 5.79 6.36
CA LEU A 245 14.32 5.74 7.16
C LEU A 245 14.05 5.25 8.59
N VAL A 246 13.03 5.82 9.24
CA VAL A 246 12.62 5.44 10.60
C VAL A 246 12.08 4.01 10.61
N GLY A 247 11.19 3.67 9.66
CA GLY A 247 10.61 2.34 9.53
C GLY A 247 11.68 1.27 9.34
N ALA A 248 12.64 1.50 8.44
CA ALA A 248 13.70 0.55 8.15
C ALA A 248 14.64 0.35 9.36
N ARG A 249 15.01 1.43 10.06
CA ARG A 249 15.86 1.35 11.27
C ARG A 249 15.17 0.69 12.45
N LYS A 250 13.87 0.97 12.65
CA LYS A 250 13.09 0.45 13.77
C LYS A 250 12.40 -0.89 13.47
N GLN A 251 12.54 -1.42 12.25
CA GLN A 251 11.85 -2.62 11.80
C GLN A 251 10.32 -2.47 11.85
N TRP A 252 9.83 -1.29 11.46
CA TRP A 252 8.40 -0.96 11.39
C TRP A 252 7.97 -0.84 9.92
N PRO A 253 7.79 -1.97 9.21
CA PRO A 253 7.37 -1.99 7.80
C PRO A 253 6.02 -1.30 7.57
N LEU A 254 5.17 -1.18 8.59
CA LEU A 254 3.90 -0.45 8.52
C LEU A 254 4.07 1.01 8.06
N LEU A 255 5.23 1.63 8.29
CA LEU A 255 5.51 3.01 7.86
C LEU A 255 5.70 3.16 6.35
N LEU A 256 5.85 2.06 5.59
CA LEU A 256 5.92 2.12 4.13
C LEU A 256 4.61 2.63 3.52
N ALA A 257 3.47 2.19 4.04
CA ALA A 257 2.17 2.60 3.53
C ALA A 257 1.94 4.14 3.63
N PRO A 258 2.07 4.79 4.82
CA PRO A 258 1.95 6.24 4.91
C PRO A 258 3.07 6.98 4.17
N ALA A 259 4.29 6.40 4.06
CA ALA A 259 5.34 6.97 3.22
C ALA A 259 4.92 7.02 1.74
N MET A 260 4.33 5.94 1.21
CA MET A 260 3.84 5.92 -0.17
C MET A 260 2.65 6.86 -0.39
N VAL A 261 1.76 7.03 0.59
CA VAL A 261 0.68 8.03 0.55
C VAL A 261 1.27 9.43 0.38
N LEU A 262 2.20 9.80 1.26
CA LEU A 262 2.86 11.11 1.22
C LEU A 262 3.68 11.31 -0.04
N ALA A 263 4.33 10.26 -0.54
CA ALA A 263 5.09 10.33 -1.77
C ALA A 263 4.20 10.39 -3.02
N SER A 264 2.89 10.13 -2.93
CA SER A 264 2.04 10.12 -4.13
C SER A 264 2.06 11.47 -4.85
N PRO A 265 2.28 11.51 -6.18
CA PRO A 265 2.33 12.76 -6.94
C PRO A 265 0.96 13.46 -6.99
N VAL A 266 -0.13 12.68 -6.95
CA VAL A 266 -1.49 13.21 -6.95
C VAL A 266 -2.16 12.80 -5.64
N LEU A 267 -2.13 13.72 -4.66
CA LEU A 267 -2.75 13.54 -3.35
C LEU A 267 -4.10 14.27 -3.30
N VAL A 268 -5.09 13.76 -4.03
CA VAL A 268 -6.44 14.35 -4.12
C VAL A 268 -7.47 13.44 -3.47
N GLY A 269 -8.30 14.03 -2.61
CA GLY A 269 -9.39 13.34 -1.95
C GLY A 269 -8.91 12.17 -1.08
N LEU A 270 -9.74 11.14 -0.99
CA LEU A 270 -9.52 9.99 -0.11
C LEU A 270 -8.87 8.79 -0.82
N ILE A 271 -8.82 8.82 -2.15
CA ILE A 271 -8.36 7.71 -3.01
C ILE A 271 -6.93 7.25 -2.63
N PRO A 272 -5.91 8.13 -2.53
CA PRO A 272 -4.55 7.69 -2.16
C PRO A 272 -4.45 7.05 -0.77
N LEU A 273 -5.40 7.30 0.15
CA LEU A 273 -5.39 6.71 1.49
C LEU A 273 -5.65 5.19 1.46
N THR A 274 -6.15 4.63 0.35
CA THR A 274 -6.31 3.18 0.19
C THR A 274 -5.00 2.42 0.27
N LEU A 275 -3.85 3.07 0.02
CA LEU A 275 -2.52 2.52 0.32
C LEU A 275 -2.38 2.02 1.76
N LEU A 276 -3.08 2.64 2.71
CA LEU A 276 -3.07 2.23 4.12
C LEU A 276 -3.68 0.84 4.34
N ALA A 277 -4.39 0.27 3.36
CA ALA A 277 -4.84 -1.12 3.39
C ALA A 277 -3.67 -2.12 3.45
N ALA A 278 -2.44 -1.71 3.13
CA ALA A 278 -1.24 -2.54 3.33
C ALA A 278 -0.85 -2.73 4.81
N VAL A 279 -1.25 -1.81 5.69
CA VAL A 279 -0.81 -1.77 7.09
C VAL A 279 -1.01 -3.08 7.86
N PRO A 280 -2.15 -3.79 7.77
CA PRO A 280 -2.36 -5.03 8.51
C PRO A 280 -1.32 -6.10 8.19
N ARG A 281 -0.97 -6.28 6.90
CA ARG A 281 0.04 -7.25 6.47
C ARG A 281 1.44 -6.81 6.84
N LEU A 282 1.77 -5.54 6.60
CA LEU A 282 3.07 -4.98 6.95
C LEU A 282 3.33 -5.14 8.46
N THR A 283 2.34 -4.84 9.30
CA THR A 283 2.43 -5.02 10.76
C THR A 283 2.65 -6.49 11.13
N GLY A 284 1.97 -7.42 10.46
CA GLY A 284 2.18 -8.86 10.65
C GLY A 284 3.61 -9.32 10.36
N MET A 285 4.30 -8.70 9.40
CA MET A 285 5.69 -9.03 9.04
C MET A 285 6.72 -8.61 10.10
N ALA A 286 6.38 -7.66 10.97
CA ALA A 286 7.23 -7.23 12.08
C ALA A 286 7.19 -8.19 13.28
N SER A 287 6.22 -9.12 13.31
CA SER A 287 6.02 -10.01 14.46
C SER A 287 7.03 -11.17 14.45
N PRO A 288 7.76 -11.43 15.56
CA PRO A 288 8.68 -12.56 15.66
C PRO A 288 7.96 -13.90 15.37
N GLY A 289 8.51 -14.71 14.46
CA GLY A 289 7.92 -16.01 14.08
C GLY A 289 6.76 -15.93 13.07
N ALA A 290 6.46 -14.77 12.50
CA ALA A 290 5.50 -14.67 11.40
C ALA A 290 5.98 -15.48 10.18
N LYS A 291 5.06 -16.22 9.54
CA LYS A 291 5.36 -17.03 8.35
C LYS A 291 5.99 -16.21 7.21
N ASP A 292 5.61 -14.94 7.11
CA ASP A 292 6.12 -13.98 6.12
C ASP A 292 7.03 -12.92 6.78
N GLY A 293 7.64 -13.23 7.93
CA GLY A 293 8.45 -12.28 8.71
C GLY A 293 9.65 -11.74 7.93
N LEU A 294 10.02 -10.49 8.19
CA LEU A 294 11.25 -9.93 7.64
C LEU A 294 12.48 -10.52 8.35
N PRO A 295 13.56 -10.86 7.63
CA PRO A 295 14.81 -11.24 8.26
C PRO A 295 15.33 -10.07 9.11
N ALA A 296 16.11 -10.37 10.16
CA ALA A 296 16.77 -9.33 10.94
C ALA A 296 17.71 -8.49 10.05
N PRO A 297 17.82 -7.17 10.29
CA PRO A 297 18.76 -6.34 9.54
C PRO A 297 20.18 -6.85 9.75
N LYS A 298 20.99 -6.84 8.70
CA LYS A 298 22.40 -7.23 8.81
C LYS A 298 23.11 -6.18 9.63
N THR A 299 23.52 -6.52 10.85
CA THR A 299 24.41 -5.66 11.63
C THR A 299 25.70 -5.49 10.84
N PRO A 300 26.20 -4.25 10.61
CA PRO A 300 27.53 -4.08 10.06
C PRO A 300 28.49 -4.83 10.98
N ALA A 301 29.28 -5.74 10.41
CA ALA A 301 30.30 -6.44 11.16
C ALA A 301 31.16 -5.39 11.86
N VAL A 302 31.10 -5.35 13.19
CA VAL A 302 32.05 -4.58 13.99
C VAL A 302 33.40 -5.19 13.64
N ARG A 303 34.14 -4.50 12.78
CA ARG A 303 35.50 -4.89 12.37
C ARG A 303 36.27 -4.96 13.68
N GLY A 304 36.67 -6.17 14.08
CA GLY A 304 37.18 -6.46 15.40
C GLY A 304 38.22 -5.43 15.83
N THR A 305 38.04 -4.90 17.03
CA THR A 305 39.12 -4.27 17.78
C THR A 305 40.31 -5.23 17.80
N PRO A 306 41.52 -4.80 17.40
CA PRO A 306 42.71 -5.60 17.63
C PRO A 306 42.95 -5.65 19.13
N THR A 307 42.51 -6.72 19.78
CA THR A 307 42.92 -7.07 21.14
C THR A 307 44.33 -7.64 21.10
N GLU A 308 45.19 -7.02 21.91
CA GLU A 308 46.34 -7.62 22.59
C GLU A 308 47.56 -7.98 21.73
N PHE A 309 48.42 -6.99 21.51
CA PHE A 309 49.87 -7.23 21.52
C PHE A 309 50.26 -7.63 22.94
N ALA A 310 50.54 -8.93 23.12
CA ALA A 310 51.13 -9.48 24.32
C ALA A 310 52.46 -8.76 24.65
N ALA A 311 52.51 -8.13 25.82
CA ALA A 311 53.74 -7.71 26.45
C ALA A 311 54.41 -8.94 27.08
N SER A 312 55.34 -9.59 26.37
CA SER A 312 56.31 -10.49 26.99
C SER A 312 57.53 -9.68 27.38
N GLY A 313 57.57 -9.26 28.65
CA GLY A 313 58.79 -8.81 29.30
C GLY A 313 59.67 -10.01 29.61
N GLU A 314 60.88 -10.01 29.08
CA GLU A 314 61.99 -10.83 29.57
C GLU A 314 63.17 -9.91 29.91
N ARG A 315 63.48 -9.87 31.20
CA ARG A 315 64.80 -9.71 31.82
C ARG A 315 64.67 -10.21 33.26
N PRO A 316 65.66 -10.89 33.85
CA PRO A 316 67.06 -10.43 33.93
C PRO A 316 68.04 -11.15 33.01
#